data_AF-A0A1E3QU17-F1
#
_entry.id   AF-A0A1E3QU17-F1
#
_cell.length_a   1.000
_cell.length_b   1.000
_cell.length_c   1.000
_cell.angle_alpha   90.00
_cell.angle_beta   90.00
_cell.angle_gamma   90.00
#
_symmetry.space_group_name_H-M   'P 1'
#
loop_
_entity.id
_entity.type
_entity.pdbx_description
1 polymer ?
#
loop_
_entity_poly.entity_id
_entity_poly.type
_entity_poly.pdbx_seq_one_letter_code
_entity_poly.pdbx_strand_id
1 'polypeptide(L)'
;MPIELILSPIMRPVVRAKALVFHPHRRASRYIPTILELPENVSEYAVRHRFGSGSKIYDVYDTKAEGSGANGSTNHNDKLFWFVRSRSVKGAYKMYSSDITGTGIDGADEPVAAVRAGLRSNVLLIRAPEVPASELGWHVLNHRVDAIDSYRVFELADGHTYQWTTQGKFLERVHNLGEKESEVRERIGEVIPAGHAGFNLKIDETKMCRELALSTALCSYIDHWNTRYSVGGIYLASQPLVPMVRWKRE
;
A
#
# COMPACT_ATOMS: atom_id res chain seq x y z
N MET A 1 1.43 8.96 -20.02
CA MET A 1 0.80 9.95 -19.12
C MET A 1 -0.36 10.79 -19.71
N PRO A 2 -0.57 10.96 -21.04
CA PRO A 2 -1.74 11.71 -21.54
C PRO A 2 -3.06 10.91 -21.48
N ILE A 3 -3.00 9.62 -21.82
CA ILE A 3 -4.20 8.80 -22.06
C ILE A 3 -5.03 8.56 -20.79
N GLU A 4 -4.41 8.27 -19.65
CA GLU A 4 -5.15 8.04 -18.40
C GLU A 4 -5.87 9.30 -17.90
N LEU A 5 -5.29 10.49 -18.11
CA LEU A 5 -5.92 11.76 -17.76
C LEU A 5 -7.15 12.02 -18.64
N ILE A 6 -7.06 11.71 -19.94
CA ILE A 6 -8.15 11.84 -20.91
C ILE A 6 -9.25 10.79 -20.66
N LEU A 7 -8.88 9.55 -20.34
CA LEU A 7 -9.83 8.46 -20.13
C LEU A 7 -10.45 8.45 -18.74
N SER A 8 -9.79 9.05 -17.73
CA SER A 8 -10.29 9.03 -16.35
C SER A 8 -11.72 9.53 -16.16
N PRO A 9 -12.21 10.58 -16.85
CA PRO A 9 -13.58 11.07 -16.69
C PRO A 9 -14.63 10.09 -17.24
N ILE A 10 -14.25 9.22 -18.18
CA ILE A 10 -15.12 8.21 -18.79
C ILE A 10 -15.01 6.87 -18.06
N MET A 11 -13.79 6.45 -17.73
CA MET A 11 -13.54 5.17 -17.08
C MET A 11 -14.07 5.13 -15.64
N ARG A 12 -13.92 6.22 -14.88
CA ARG A 12 -14.43 6.28 -13.49
C ARG A 12 -15.94 6.00 -13.38
N PRO A 13 -16.84 6.65 -14.14
CA PRO A 13 -18.26 6.36 -14.08
C PRO A 13 -18.60 4.96 -14.58
N VAL A 14 -17.94 4.46 -15.64
CA VAL A 14 -18.17 3.10 -16.16
C VAL A 14 -17.80 2.04 -15.11
N VAL A 15 -16.62 2.16 -14.49
CA VAL A 15 -16.19 1.21 -13.46
C VAL A 15 -17.12 1.31 -12.25
N ARG A 16 -17.61 2.51 -11.87
CA ARG A 16 -18.60 2.68 -10.79
C ARG A 16 -19.95 2.03 -11.11
N ALA A 17 -20.45 2.19 -12.32
CA ALA A 17 -21.71 1.58 -12.75
C ALA A 17 -21.62 0.06 -12.69
N LYS A 18 -20.53 -0.52 -13.21
CA LYS A 18 -20.23 -1.95 -13.07
C LYS A 18 -20.21 -2.38 -11.60
N ALA A 19 -19.45 -1.67 -10.76
CA ALA A 19 -19.37 -1.93 -9.33
C ALA A 19 -20.76 -1.95 -8.66
N LEU A 20 -21.62 -0.97 -8.95
CA LEU A 20 -22.95 -0.84 -8.36
C LEU A 20 -23.88 -2.00 -8.77
N VAL A 21 -23.80 -2.45 -10.02
CA VAL A 21 -24.60 -3.59 -10.52
C VAL A 21 -24.16 -4.92 -9.90
N PHE A 22 -22.85 -5.15 -9.75
CA PHE A 22 -22.32 -6.43 -9.25
C PHE A 22 -22.24 -6.50 -7.71
N HIS A 23 -22.33 -5.37 -7.00
CA HIS A 23 -22.19 -5.32 -5.54
C HIS A 23 -23.24 -6.16 -4.79
N PRO A 24 -24.55 -6.10 -5.11
CA PRO A 24 -25.56 -6.91 -4.42
C PRO A 24 -25.34 -8.42 -4.60
N HIS A 25 -25.00 -8.85 -5.82
CA HIS A 25 -24.72 -10.26 -6.13
C HIS A 25 -23.52 -10.79 -5.33
N ARG A 26 -22.43 -10.00 -5.26
CA ARG A 26 -21.22 -10.41 -4.51
C ARG A 26 -21.51 -10.57 -3.03
N ARG A 27 -22.24 -9.62 -2.43
CA ARG A 27 -22.60 -9.63 -1.00
C ARG A 27 -23.55 -10.77 -0.62
N ALA A 28 -24.36 -11.27 -1.55
CA ALA A 28 -25.31 -12.35 -1.29
C ALA A 28 -24.68 -13.76 -1.29
N SER A 29 -23.43 -13.91 -1.74
CA SER A 29 -22.76 -15.20 -1.76
C SER A 29 -22.26 -15.60 -0.36
N ARG A 30 -22.65 -16.79 0.12
CA ARG A 30 -22.06 -17.40 1.30
C ARG A 30 -20.67 -17.88 0.95
N TYR A 31 -19.68 -17.17 1.46
CA TYR A 31 -18.26 -17.43 1.22
C TYR A 31 -17.55 -17.29 2.57
N ILE A 32 -16.92 -18.37 3.03
CA ILE A 32 -16.26 -18.45 4.33
C ILE A 32 -14.88 -19.09 4.09
N PRO A 33 -13.81 -18.29 3.94
CA PRO A 33 -12.47 -18.81 3.79
C PRO A 33 -11.93 -19.29 5.14
N THR A 34 -10.95 -20.19 5.10
CA THR A 34 -10.19 -20.54 6.29
C THR A 34 -9.15 -19.45 6.55
N ILE A 35 -9.12 -18.87 7.76
CA ILE A 35 -8.18 -17.79 8.11
C ILE A 35 -7.14 -18.34 9.07
N LEU A 36 -5.86 -18.18 8.72
CA LEU A 36 -4.73 -18.40 9.64
C LEU A 36 -4.30 -17.05 10.20
N GLU A 37 -4.21 -16.97 11.51
CA GLU A 37 -3.91 -15.74 12.23
C GLU A 37 -2.43 -15.35 12.16
N LEU A 38 -2.16 -14.05 12.33
CA LEU A 38 -0.81 -13.51 12.33
C LEU A 38 -0.05 -14.03 13.56
N PRO A 39 1.20 -14.52 13.42
CA PRO A 39 2.00 -14.90 14.57
C PRO A 39 2.35 -13.68 15.45
N GLU A 40 2.53 -13.90 16.75
CA GLU A 40 2.81 -12.79 17.69
C GLU A 40 4.22 -12.18 17.52
N ASN A 41 5.18 -12.98 17.05
CA ASN A 41 6.58 -12.59 16.90
C ASN A 41 6.89 -12.06 15.50
N VAL A 42 6.32 -10.92 15.14
CA VAL A 42 6.52 -10.25 13.84
C VAL A 42 7.24 -8.93 13.98
N SER A 43 7.96 -8.50 12.94
CA SER A 43 8.58 -7.17 12.88
C SER A 43 7.53 -6.08 12.88
N GLU A 44 7.82 -4.92 13.48
CA GLU A 44 6.90 -3.78 13.50
C GLU A 44 7.62 -2.49 13.10
N TYR A 45 6.99 -1.75 12.20
CA TYR A 45 7.52 -0.53 11.61
C TYR A 45 6.51 0.61 11.75
N ALA A 46 6.97 1.76 12.23
CA ALA A 46 6.19 2.98 12.30
C ALA A 46 6.46 3.85 11.06
N VAL A 47 5.43 4.02 10.23
CA VAL A 47 5.44 4.95 9.10
C VAL A 47 4.81 6.26 9.54
N ARG A 48 5.56 7.36 9.53
CA ARG A 48 5.12 8.66 10.06
C ARG A 48 5.41 9.81 9.11
N HIS A 49 4.52 10.80 9.08
CA HIS A 49 4.76 12.05 8.38
C HIS A 49 5.95 12.79 8.98
N ARG A 50 6.86 13.27 8.13
CA ARG A 50 7.91 14.17 8.60
C ARG A 50 7.32 15.53 8.97
N PHE A 51 7.60 16.00 10.18
CA PHE A 51 7.15 17.30 10.66
C PHE A 51 7.54 18.42 9.68
N GLY A 52 6.63 19.37 9.45
CA GLY A 52 6.81 20.47 8.50
C GLY A 52 6.72 20.10 7.00
N SER A 53 6.75 18.81 6.63
CA SER A 53 6.65 18.37 5.23
C SER A 53 5.21 18.12 4.75
N GLY A 54 4.26 18.01 5.69
CA GLY A 54 2.90 17.57 5.41
C GLY A 54 2.85 16.16 4.83
N SER A 55 1.98 15.91 3.85
CA SER A 55 1.87 14.62 3.14
C SER A 55 2.86 14.44 1.99
N LYS A 56 4.04 15.05 2.08
CA LYS A 56 5.07 14.94 1.06
C LYS A 56 6.14 13.92 1.43
N ILE A 57 6.43 13.74 2.71
CA ILE A 57 7.48 12.84 3.16
C ILE A 57 6.94 11.97 4.30
N TYR A 58 7.16 10.66 4.17
CA TYR A 58 6.96 9.69 5.24
C TYR A 58 8.29 9.08 5.62
N ASP A 59 8.63 9.11 6.90
CA ASP A 59 9.79 8.41 7.46
C ASP A 59 9.33 7.08 8.06
N VAL A 60 10.17 6.07 7.95
CA VAL A 60 9.91 4.71 8.47
C VAL A 60 10.93 4.41 9.55
N TYR A 61 10.43 4.00 10.71
CA TYR A 61 11.23 3.65 11.88
C TYR A 61 10.91 2.22 12.33
N ASP A 62 11.92 1.52 12.83
CA ASP A 62 11.70 0.26 13.57
C ASP A 62 11.20 0.60 14.98
N THR A 63 10.09 0.00 15.42
CA THR A 63 9.53 0.24 16.76
C THR A 63 10.20 -0.61 17.84
N LYS A 64 10.96 -1.64 17.48
CA LYS A 64 11.66 -2.53 18.41
C LYS A 64 13.13 -2.15 18.65
N ALA A 65 13.67 -1.23 17.85
CA ALA A 65 15.02 -0.71 18.02
C ALA A 65 15.22 0.00 19.38
N GLU A 66 16.44 -0.03 19.91
CA GLU A 66 16.78 0.59 21.20
C GLU A 66 16.50 2.10 21.17
N GLY A 67 15.74 2.60 22.16
CA GLY A 67 15.31 4.00 22.20
C GLY A 67 14.10 4.34 21.31
N SER A 68 13.55 3.36 20.58
CA SER A 68 12.34 3.52 19.78
C SER A 68 11.08 3.19 20.59
N GLY A 69 10.02 3.97 20.38
CA GLY A 69 8.70 3.72 20.97
C GLY A 69 7.69 3.23 19.94
N ALA A 70 6.42 3.11 20.33
CA ALA A 70 5.32 2.71 19.44
C ALA A 70 5.13 3.63 18.21
N ASN A 71 5.73 4.82 18.22
CA ASN A 71 5.69 5.79 17.12
C ASN A 71 7.00 5.88 16.32
N GLY A 72 7.98 5.04 16.61
CA GLY A 72 9.34 5.17 16.10
C GLY A 72 10.23 6.04 17.00
N SER A 73 11.50 6.17 16.61
CA SER A 73 12.46 7.07 17.25
C SER A 73 12.03 8.53 17.07
N THR A 74 12.34 9.37 18.06
CA THR A 74 12.16 10.83 17.99
C THR A 74 13.23 11.48 17.11
N ASN A 75 14.37 10.82 16.90
CA ASN A 75 15.46 11.32 16.09
C ASN A 75 15.25 10.99 14.62
N HIS A 76 15.38 12.00 13.77
CA HIS A 76 15.22 11.86 12.32
C HIS A 76 16.30 10.98 11.66
N ASN A 77 17.46 10.84 12.30
CA ASN A 77 18.58 10.10 11.74
C ASN A 77 18.39 8.59 11.87
N ASP A 78 17.52 8.13 12.77
CA ASP A 78 17.27 6.71 13.04
C ASP A 78 16.21 6.12 12.08
N LYS A 79 15.90 6.83 10.99
CA LYS A 79 15.00 6.33 9.95
C LYS A 79 15.68 5.21 9.17
N LEU A 80 14.96 4.12 8.93
CA LEU A 80 15.39 3.03 8.05
C LEU A 80 15.11 3.36 6.59
N PHE A 81 13.93 3.93 6.34
CA PHE A 81 13.50 4.31 5.01
C PHE A 81 12.78 5.64 5.04
N TRP A 82 12.68 6.29 3.89
CA TRP A 82 11.78 7.42 3.71
C TRP A 82 11.16 7.43 2.33
N PHE A 83 9.88 7.80 2.28
CA PHE A 83 9.13 8.01 1.05
C PHE A 83 9.07 9.49 0.73
N VAL A 84 9.49 9.87 -0.47
CA VAL A 84 9.36 11.24 -0.99
C VAL A 84 8.32 11.26 -2.09
N ARG A 85 7.30 12.10 -1.92
CA ARG A 85 6.26 12.30 -2.93
C ARG A 85 6.80 12.98 -4.16
N SER A 86 6.39 12.51 -5.33
CA SER A 86 6.59 13.22 -6.59
C SER A 86 5.89 14.57 -6.58
N ARG A 87 6.54 15.58 -7.18
CA ARG A 87 5.92 16.90 -7.40
C ARG A 87 4.80 16.84 -8.44
N SER A 88 4.91 15.92 -9.40
CA SER A 88 4.01 15.84 -10.55
C SER A 88 2.71 15.09 -10.25
N VAL A 89 2.71 14.16 -9.28
CA VAL A 89 1.56 13.27 -9.01
C VAL A 89 1.40 13.04 -7.51
N LYS A 90 0.22 13.36 -6.96
CA LYS A 90 -0.08 13.25 -5.52
C LYS A 90 -0.05 11.81 -4.97
N GLY A 91 -0.25 10.80 -5.81
CA GLY A 91 -0.21 9.39 -5.43
C GLY A 91 1.12 8.69 -5.73
N ALA A 92 2.14 9.40 -6.21
CA ALA A 92 3.42 8.79 -6.55
C ALA A 92 4.50 9.13 -5.52
N TYR A 93 5.22 8.11 -5.04
CA TYR A 93 6.30 8.23 -4.05
C TYR A 93 7.53 7.45 -4.50
N LYS A 94 8.70 7.90 -4.07
CA LYS A 94 9.95 7.15 -4.18
C LYS A 94 10.41 6.80 -2.78
N MET A 95 10.72 5.55 -2.55
CA MET A 95 11.27 5.04 -1.30
C MET A 95 12.79 5.06 -1.40
N TYR A 96 13.45 5.46 -0.33
CA TYR A 96 14.90 5.50 -0.17
C TYR A 96 15.27 4.79 1.14
N SER A 97 16.49 4.28 1.23
CA SER A 97 17.01 3.52 2.37
C SER A 97 18.19 4.24 3.00
N SER A 98 18.29 4.20 4.34
CA SER A 98 19.47 4.66 5.09
C SER A 98 20.74 3.92 4.70
N ASP A 99 20.60 2.63 4.40
CA ASP A 99 21.71 1.70 4.21
C ASP A 99 22.42 1.91 2.87
N ILE A 100 21.78 2.64 1.94
CA ILE A 100 22.21 2.81 0.55
C ILE A 100 22.26 4.29 0.16
N THR A 101 22.71 5.13 1.09
CA THR A 101 22.88 6.57 0.87
C THR A 101 24.13 6.89 0.05
N GLY A 102 24.04 7.92 -0.80
CA GLY A 102 25.19 8.43 -1.56
C GLY A 102 25.81 7.47 -2.59
N THR A 103 25.06 6.46 -3.04
CA THR A 103 25.55 5.46 -4.01
C THR A 103 25.38 5.85 -5.47
N GLY A 104 24.60 6.90 -5.76
CA GLY A 104 24.32 7.36 -7.12
C GLY A 104 25.39 8.31 -7.68
N ILE A 105 25.18 8.72 -8.93
CA ILE A 105 26.01 9.73 -9.60
C ILE A 105 26.01 11.02 -8.76
N ASP A 106 27.20 11.60 -8.58
CA ASP A 106 27.44 12.79 -7.74
C ASP A 106 27.10 12.62 -6.24
N GLY A 107 27.05 11.37 -5.74
CA GLY A 107 26.72 11.08 -4.34
C GLY A 107 25.24 11.27 -4.03
N ALA A 108 24.37 11.20 -5.04
CA ALA A 108 22.92 11.27 -4.86
C ALA A 108 22.35 9.98 -4.27
N ASP A 109 21.26 10.09 -3.51
CA ASP A 109 20.52 8.94 -3.01
C ASP A 109 19.71 8.28 -4.13
N GLU A 110 19.87 6.96 -4.28
CA GLU A 110 19.12 6.17 -5.24
C GLU A 110 17.84 5.60 -4.61
N PRO A 111 16.70 5.60 -5.33
CA PRO A 111 15.47 5.03 -4.81
C PRO A 111 15.53 3.49 -4.81
N VAL A 112 15.13 2.88 -3.70
CA VAL A 112 14.98 1.42 -3.56
C VAL A 112 13.66 0.93 -4.14
N ALA A 113 12.62 1.76 -4.12
CA ALA A 113 11.33 1.46 -4.73
C ALA A 113 10.63 2.72 -5.24
N ALA A 114 9.74 2.57 -6.22
CA ALA A 114 8.84 3.62 -6.67
C ALA A 114 7.39 3.15 -6.58
N VAL A 115 6.57 3.91 -5.86
CA VAL A 115 5.18 3.61 -5.55
C VAL A 115 4.29 4.54 -6.35
N ARG A 116 3.21 4.01 -6.91
CA ARG A 116 2.17 4.82 -7.53
C ARG A 116 0.80 4.27 -7.16
N ALA A 117 0.04 5.10 -6.47
CA ALA A 117 -1.32 4.86 -6.02
C ALA A 117 -2.33 5.47 -7.02
N GLY A 118 -3.40 4.75 -7.33
CA GLY A 118 -4.56 5.21 -8.09
C GLY A 118 -5.55 4.11 -8.48
N LEU A 119 -6.16 4.29 -9.66
CA LEU A 119 -7.05 3.29 -10.28
C LEU A 119 -6.31 1.98 -10.61
N ARG A 120 -5.08 2.12 -11.12
CA ARG A 120 -4.12 1.04 -11.24
C ARG A 120 -2.93 1.43 -10.38
N SER A 121 -2.74 0.71 -9.29
CA SER A 121 -1.64 0.97 -8.37
C SER A 121 -0.49 0.04 -8.72
N ASN A 122 0.74 0.52 -8.61
CA ASN A 122 1.93 -0.26 -8.93
C ASN A 122 3.11 0.14 -8.05
N VAL A 123 3.95 -0.85 -7.76
CA VAL A 123 5.20 -0.71 -7.04
C VAL A 123 6.30 -1.22 -7.97
N LEU A 124 7.30 -0.40 -8.25
CA LEU A 124 8.54 -0.81 -8.88
C LEU A 124 9.57 -1.04 -7.79
N LEU A 125 9.94 -2.28 -7.52
CA LEU A 125 11.07 -2.59 -6.66
C LEU A 125 12.35 -2.50 -7.50
N ILE A 126 13.23 -1.56 -7.15
CA ILE A 126 14.44 -1.27 -7.92
C ILE A 126 15.62 -2.00 -7.30
N ARG A 127 15.74 -1.92 -5.97
CA ARG A 127 16.88 -2.46 -5.23
C ARG A 127 16.45 -2.88 -3.83
N ALA A 128 16.66 -4.14 -3.50
CA ALA A 128 16.49 -4.67 -2.16
C ALA A 128 17.53 -5.80 -1.96
N PRO A 129 18.56 -5.62 -1.11
CA PRO A 129 19.69 -6.54 -1.02
C PRO A 129 19.31 -7.96 -0.59
N GLU A 130 18.29 -8.08 0.25
CA GLU A 130 17.86 -9.33 0.87
C GLU A 130 16.80 -10.08 0.04
N VAL A 131 16.40 -9.51 -1.10
CA VAL A 131 15.26 -10.00 -1.90
C VAL A 131 15.77 -10.74 -3.14
N PRO A 132 15.17 -11.89 -3.50
CA PRO A 132 15.49 -12.58 -4.74
C PRO A 132 15.37 -11.66 -5.96
N ALA A 133 16.29 -11.80 -6.91
CA ALA A 133 16.31 -10.98 -8.14
C ALA A 133 15.01 -11.10 -8.96
N SER A 134 14.28 -12.20 -8.81
CA SER A 134 12.98 -12.44 -9.45
C SER A 134 11.88 -11.48 -8.98
N GLU A 135 11.99 -10.92 -7.78
CA GLU A 135 11.03 -9.95 -7.23
C GLU A 135 11.39 -8.50 -7.59
N LEU A 136 12.55 -8.26 -8.20
CA LEU A 136 12.89 -6.94 -8.70
C LEU A 136 12.05 -6.64 -9.95
N GLY A 137 11.49 -5.42 -10.02
CA GLY A 137 10.64 -5.01 -11.12
C GLY A 137 9.24 -4.56 -10.70
N TRP A 138 8.31 -4.63 -11.65
CA TRP A 138 6.97 -4.07 -11.51
C TRP A 138 5.99 -5.05 -10.88
N HIS A 139 5.47 -4.66 -9.72
CA HIS A 139 4.37 -5.29 -9.02
C HIS A 139 3.10 -4.48 -9.25
N VAL A 140 2.09 -5.10 -9.86
CA VAL A 140 0.81 -4.44 -10.17
C VAL A 140 -0.23 -4.82 -9.13
N LEU A 141 -0.77 -3.81 -8.44
CA LEU A 141 -1.81 -3.99 -7.44
C LEU A 141 -3.17 -3.82 -8.11
N ASN A 142 -3.82 -4.96 -8.33
CA ASN A 142 -5.17 -5.04 -8.85
C ASN A 142 -6.20 -4.81 -7.76
N HIS A 143 -7.38 -4.39 -8.19
CA HIS A 143 -8.49 -4.17 -7.28
C HIS A 143 -9.53 -5.28 -7.45
N ARG A 144 -9.83 -5.99 -6.37
CA ARG A 144 -10.80 -7.10 -6.34
C ARG A 144 -11.80 -6.89 -5.21
N VAL A 145 -13.04 -7.31 -5.41
CA VAL A 145 -14.09 -7.24 -4.38
C VAL A 145 -14.80 -8.57 -4.38
N ASP A 146 -14.96 -9.15 -3.20
CA ASP A 146 -15.76 -10.35 -2.97
C ASP A 146 -16.95 -10.05 -2.04
N ALA A 147 -17.52 -11.07 -1.42
CA ALA A 147 -18.63 -10.94 -0.48
C ALA A 147 -18.22 -10.31 0.87
N ILE A 148 -16.97 -10.49 1.27
CA ILE A 148 -16.42 -10.17 2.58
C ILE A 148 -15.84 -8.76 2.55
N ASP A 149 -14.95 -8.47 1.60
CA ASP A 149 -14.24 -7.20 1.58
C ASP A 149 -13.86 -6.72 0.17
N SER A 150 -13.25 -5.55 0.12
CA SER A 150 -12.49 -5.08 -1.03
C SER A 150 -10.99 -5.23 -0.77
N TYR A 151 -10.26 -5.60 -1.81
CA TYR A 151 -8.88 -6.06 -1.72
C TYR A 151 -7.99 -5.35 -2.74
N ARG A 152 -6.75 -5.07 -2.32
CA ARG A 152 -5.64 -4.80 -3.24
C ARG A 152 -4.80 -6.05 -3.37
N VAL A 153 -4.88 -6.66 -4.55
CA VAL A 153 -4.32 -7.99 -4.84
C VAL A 153 -3.10 -7.83 -5.73
N PHE A 154 -2.02 -8.51 -5.40
CA PHE A 154 -0.80 -8.57 -6.19
C PHE A 154 -0.22 -9.98 -6.11
N GLU A 155 0.63 -10.34 -7.07
CA GLU A 155 1.28 -11.64 -7.15
C GLU A 155 2.79 -11.41 -7.08
N LEU A 156 3.47 -12.27 -6.32
CA LEU A 156 4.93 -12.29 -6.24
C LEU A 156 5.49 -13.42 -7.10
N ALA A 157 6.80 -13.42 -7.33
CA ALA A 157 7.45 -14.44 -8.16
C ALA A 157 7.47 -15.84 -7.52
N ASP A 158 7.17 -15.94 -6.23
CA ASP A 158 6.92 -17.20 -5.53
C ASP A 158 5.64 -17.93 -5.99
N GLY A 159 4.82 -17.29 -6.85
CA GLY A 159 3.60 -17.86 -7.40
C GLY A 159 2.39 -17.75 -6.48
N HIS A 160 2.53 -17.07 -5.34
CA HIS A 160 1.43 -16.83 -4.43
C HIS A 160 0.76 -15.48 -4.67
N THR A 161 -0.53 -15.44 -4.38
CA THR A 161 -1.30 -14.20 -4.43
C THR A 161 -1.38 -13.58 -3.05
N TYR A 162 -1.09 -12.29 -2.97
CA TYR A 162 -1.11 -11.50 -1.74
C TYR A 162 -2.22 -10.46 -1.84
N GLN A 163 -2.90 -10.20 -0.73
CA GLN A 163 -3.97 -9.21 -0.70
C GLN A 163 -4.00 -8.36 0.57
N TRP A 164 -4.22 -7.07 0.39
CA TRP A 164 -4.52 -6.14 1.48
C TRP A 164 -6.04 -5.98 1.64
N THR A 165 -6.55 -6.24 2.84
CA THR A 165 -7.97 -6.07 3.17
C THR A 165 -8.32 -4.61 3.49
N THR A 166 -9.57 -4.20 3.25
CA THR A 166 -10.06 -2.85 3.58
C THR A 166 -10.34 -2.70 5.07
N GLN A 167 -11.16 -3.62 5.58
CA GLN A 167 -11.77 -3.51 6.89
C GLN A 167 -10.77 -3.89 7.96
N GLY A 168 -10.21 -5.10 7.83
CA GLY A 168 -9.22 -5.65 8.76
C GLY A 168 -7.82 -5.05 8.61
N LYS A 169 -7.48 -4.49 7.44
CA LYS A 169 -6.13 -3.96 7.13
C LYS A 169 -5.03 -5.00 7.36
N PHE A 170 -5.38 -6.25 7.10
CA PHE A 170 -4.45 -7.37 7.10
C PHE A 170 -3.85 -7.54 5.71
N LEU A 171 -2.60 -7.97 5.70
CA LEU A 171 -1.97 -8.56 4.54
C LEU A 171 -2.13 -10.06 4.63
N GLU A 172 -2.75 -10.64 3.61
CA GLU A 172 -3.06 -12.05 3.54
C GLU A 172 -2.34 -12.67 2.35
N ARG A 173 -1.61 -13.76 2.58
CA ARG A 173 -1.20 -14.69 1.52
C ARG A 173 -2.34 -15.66 1.27
N VAL A 174 -2.80 -15.73 0.04
CA VAL A 174 -3.98 -16.51 -0.33
C VAL A 174 -3.57 -17.75 -1.12
N HIS A 175 -4.07 -18.90 -0.67
CA HIS A 175 -3.98 -20.17 -1.37
C HIS A 175 -5.35 -20.49 -1.99
N ASN A 176 -5.36 -20.97 -3.24
CA ASN A 176 -6.58 -21.35 -3.97
C ASN A 176 -7.60 -20.21 -4.11
N LEU A 177 -7.13 -19.03 -4.53
CA LEU A 177 -7.95 -17.83 -4.65
C LEU A 177 -9.18 -18.06 -5.55
N GLY A 178 -10.37 -17.89 -4.99
CA GLY A 178 -11.65 -18.06 -5.69
C GLY A 178 -12.29 -19.44 -5.49
N GLU A 179 -11.58 -20.40 -4.91
CA GLU A 179 -12.15 -21.68 -4.52
C GLU A 179 -12.80 -21.59 -3.14
N LYS A 180 -14.01 -21.02 -3.10
CA LYS A 180 -14.88 -20.82 -1.92
C LYS A 180 -14.41 -21.43 -0.60
N GLU A 181 -14.58 -22.75 -0.44
CA GLU A 181 -14.35 -23.47 0.82
C GLU A 181 -12.91 -23.98 0.98
N SER A 182 -12.14 -24.08 -0.11
CA SER A 182 -10.73 -24.48 -0.10
C SER A 182 -9.76 -23.30 -0.09
N GLU A 183 -10.27 -22.07 -0.12
CA GLU A 183 -9.46 -20.86 -0.01
C GLU A 183 -8.95 -20.71 1.42
N VAL A 184 -7.62 -20.66 1.54
CA VAL A 184 -6.92 -20.43 2.80
C VAL A 184 -6.26 -19.06 2.73
N ARG A 185 -6.54 -18.22 3.72
CA ARG A 185 -5.99 -16.87 3.86
C ARG A 185 -5.08 -16.83 5.07
N GLU A 186 -3.78 -16.78 4.83
CA GLU A 186 -2.78 -16.67 5.88
C GLU A 186 -2.44 -15.20 6.13
N ARG A 187 -2.72 -14.70 7.33
CA ARG A 187 -2.32 -13.35 7.72
C ARG A 187 -0.82 -13.31 7.98
N ILE A 188 -0.12 -12.47 7.21
CA ILE A 188 1.32 -12.29 7.29
C ILE A 188 1.72 -10.86 7.64
N GLY A 189 0.75 -9.94 7.66
CA GLY A 189 0.95 -8.60 8.17
C GLY A 189 -0.34 -7.93 8.58
N GLU A 190 -0.21 -6.83 9.32
CA GLU A 190 -1.31 -6.01 9.83
C GLU A 190 -0.91 -4.55 9.77
N VAL A 191 -1.84 -3.68 9.38
CA VAL A 191 -1.67 -2.24 9.46
C VAL A 191 -2.60 -1.63 10.50
N ILE A 192 -2.01 -0.92 11.45
CA ILE A 192 -2.71 -0.15 12.49
C ILE A 192 -2.62 1.34 12.13
N PRO A 193 -3.72 1.98 11.69
CA PRO A 193 -3.69 3.39 11.31
C PRO A 193 -3.40 4.31 12.51
N ALA A 194 -2.48 5.26 12.33
CA ALA A 194 -2.19 6.32 13.30
C ALA A 194 -2.90 7.64 12.90
N GLY A 195 -4.17 7.53 12.49
CA GLY A 195 -4.96 8.65 11.97
C GLY A 195 -4.28 9.34 10.78
N HIS A 196 -4.12 10.66 10.87
CA HIS A 196 -3.44 11.48 9.86
C HIS A 196 -1.91 11.51 9.99
N ALA A 197 -1.34 10.86 11.02
CA ALA A 197 0.11 10.86 11.26
C ALA A 197 0.83 9.75 10.48
N GLY A 198 0.09 8.76 9.95
CA GLY A 198 0.63 7.62 9.20
C GLY A 198 0.02 6.32 9.68
N PHE A 199 0.82 5.26 9.80
CA PHE A 199 0.37 3.94 10.25
C PHE A 199 1.53 3.10 10.80
N ASN A 200 1.22 2.10 11.63
CA ASN A 200 2.15 1.04 11.99
C ASN A 200 1.90 -0.17 11.08
N LEU A 201 2.99 -0.81 10.66
CA LEU A 201 2.97 -2.03 9.88
C LEU A 201 3.62 -3.14 10.71
N LYS A 202 2.87 -4.19 10.99
CA LYS A 202 3.40 -5.45 11.48
C LYS A 202 3.57 -6.41 10.31
N ILE A 203 4.67 -7.15 10.26
CA ILE A 203 4.92 -8.08 9.18
C ILE A 203 5.84 -9.25 9.57
N ASP A 204 5.47 -10.43 9.07
CA ASP A 204 6.32 -11.61 9.03
C ASP A 204 7.29 -11.53 7.83
N GLU A 205 8.53 -11.08 8.10
CA GLU A 205 9.58 -10.92 7.09
C GLU A 205 10.05 -12.24 6.47
N THR A 206 9.73 -13.38 7.08
CA THR A 206 10.06 -14.69 6.50
C THR A 206 9.21 -15.01 5.27
N LYS A 207 8.06 -14.35 5.12
CA LYS A 207 7.08 -14.59 4.04
C LYS A 207 6.98 -13.47 3.02
N MET A 208 7.42 -12.27 3.37
CA MET A 208 7.46 -11.14 2.44
C MET A 208 8.48 -10.10 2.88
N CYS A 209 9.21 -9.53 1.93
CA CYS A 209 10.21 -8.52 2.24
C CYS A 209 9.57 -7.19 2.70
N ARG A 210 10.27 -6.53 3.62
CA ARG A 210 9.84 -5.26 4.23
C ARG A 210 9.64 -4.15 3.21
N GLU A 211 10.46 -4.07 2.16
CA GLU A 211 10.38 -3.01 1.13
C GLU A 211 9.08 -3.10 0.33
N LEU A 212 8.69 -4.31 -0.10
CA LEU A 212 7.41 -4.54 -0.77
C LEU A 212 6.24 -4.34 0.18
N ALA A 213 6.38 -4.75 1.43
CA ALA A 213 5.35 -4.55 2.44
C ALA A 213 5.03 -3.08 2.66
N LEU A 214 6.07 -2.29 2.96
CA LEU A 214 5.95 -0.85 3.19
C LEU A 214 5.40 -0.15 1.95
N SER A 215 5.87 -0.52 0.76
CA SER A 215 5.45 0.07 -0.51
C SER A 215 3.98 -0.23 -0.84
N THR A 216 3.57 -1.49 -0.73
CA THR A 216 2.19 -1.92 -1.00
C THR A 216 1.22 -1.43 0.08
N ALA A 217 1.64 -1.39 1.35
CA ALA A 217 0.90 -0.79 2.45
C ALA A 217 0.72 0.71 2.23
N LEU A 218 1.74 1.45 1.79
CA LEU A 218 1.61 2.88 1.48
C LEU A 218 0.64 3.12 0.31
N CYS A 219 0.69 2.28 -0.73
CA CYS A 219 -0.30 2.28 -1.81
C CYS A 219 -1.73 2.15 -1.26
N SER A 220 -1.96 1.16 -0.40
CA SER A 220 -3.25 0.95 0.26
C SER A 220 -3.60 2.10 1.20
N TYR A 221 -2.66 2.66 1.95
CA TYR A 221 -2.93 3.80 2.82
C TYR A 221 -3.43 5.02 2.03
N ILE A 222 -2.82 5.31 0.88
CA ILE A 222 -3.19 6.46 0.04
C ILE A 222 -4.54 6.25 -0.65
N ASP A 223 -4.73 5.09 -1.29
CA ASP A 223 -5.90 4.85 -2.13
C ASP A 223 -7.06 4.24 -1.37
N HIS A 224 -6.77 3.37 -0.42
CA HIS A 224 -7.68 2.38 0.11
C HIS A 224 -8.19 2.81 1.49
N TRP A 225 -7.28 2.91 2.47
CA TRP A 225 -7.64 3.10 3.88
C TRP A 225 -7.94 4.54 4.28
N ASN A 226 -7.50 5.53 3.50
CA ASN A 226 -7.73 6.95 3.77
C ASN A 226 -8.90 7.54 2.96
N THR A 227 -9.84 6.70 2.52
CA THR A 227 -11.00 7.12 1.73
C THR A 227 -12.32 6.84 2.46
N ARG A 228 -13.24 7.81 2.41
CA ARG A 228 -14.55 7.70 3.09
C ARG A 228 -15.61 6.99 2.26
N TYR A 229 -15.47 7.02 0.93
CA TYR A 229 -16.46 6.49 0.01
C TYR A 229 -15.78 5.52 -0.95
N SER A 230 -16.27 4.27 -0.96
CA SER A 230 -15.93 3.28 -1.96
C SER A 230 -17.21 2.78 -2.64
N VAL A 231 -17.16 2.56 -3.95
CA VAL A 231 -18.27 1.96 -4.71
C VAL A 231 -17.73 0.75 -5.43
N GLY A 232 -18.10 -0.45 -4.95
CA GLY A 232 -17.50 -1.72 -5.38
C GLY A 232 -15.98 -1.65 -5.43
N GLY A 233 -15.41 -1.09 -4.35
CA GLY A 233 -13.98 -0.88 -4.10
C GLY A 233 -13.24 0.08 -5.06
N ILE A 234 -13.97 0.89 -5.82
CA ILE A 234 -13.40 2.12 -6.36
C ILE A 234 -13.39 3.14 -5.23
N TYR A 235 -12.21 3.46 -4.74
CA TYR A 235 -12.04 4.41 -3.67
C TYR A 235 -12.01 5.84 -4.20
N LEU A 236 -12.82 6.69 -3.58
CA LEU A 236 -12.80 8.11 -3.83
C LEU A 236 -11.91 8.76 -2.80
N ALA A 237 -10.78 9.29 -3.29
CA ALA A 237 -9.94 10.16 -2.49
C ALA A 237 -10.84 11.15 -1.76
N SER A 238 -10.77 11.13 -0.43
CA SER A 238 -11.45 12.09 0.44
C SER A 238 -10.97 13.48 0.02
N GLN A 239 -11.72 14.16 -0.84
CA GLN A 239 -11.57 15.59 -0.97
C GLN A 239 -12.11 16.15 0.34
N PRO A 240 -11.29 16.88 1.13
CA PRO A 240 -11.86 17.63 2.23
C PRO A 240 -13.00 18.46 1.65
N LEU A 241 -14.12 18.56 2.38
CA LEU A 241 -15.34 19.30 2.05
C LEU A 241 -15.08 20.81 1.99
N VAL A 242 -14.07 21.21 1.23
CA VAL A 242 -13.72 22.58 0.89
C VAL A 242 -14.14 22.75 -0.56
N PRO A 243 -15.13 23.62 -0.86
CA PRO A 243 -15.38 24.00 -2.23
C PRO A 243 -14.12 24.68 -2.76
N MET A 244 -13.65 24.24 -3.93
CA MET A 244 -12.48 24.75 -4.66
C MET A 244 -11.11 24.17 -4.27
N VAL A 245 -10.73 23.09 -4.97
CA VAL A 245 -9.44 23.10 -5.67
C VAL A 245 -9.74 22.99 -7.15
N ARG A 246 -10.01 24.14 -7.78
CA ARG A 246 -9.82 24.29 -9.22
C ARG A 246 -8.38 23.92 -9.52
N TRP A 247 -8.17 23.12 -10.56
CA TRP A 247 -6.88 23.04 -11.22
C TRP A 247 -6.47 24.47 -11.61
N LYS A 248 -5.58 25.09 -10.84
CA LYS A 248 -4.95 26.34 -11.29
C LYS A 248 -3.99 25.93 -12.41
N ARG A 249 -4.40 26.21 -13.65
CA ARG A 249 -3.47 26.37 -14.77
C ARG A 249 -2.80 27.71 -14.56
N GLU A 250 -1.52 27.69 -14.23
CA GLU A 250 -0.52 28.67 -14.67
C GLU A 250 0.68 27.84 -15.16
#